data_AF-A0A4Z0PIF5-F1
#
_entry.id   AF-A0A4Z0PIF5-F1
#
_cell.length_a   1.000
_cell.length_b   1.000
_cell.length_c   1.000
_cell.angle_alpha   90.00
_cell.angle_beta   90.00
_cell.angle_gamma   90.00
#
_symmetry.space_group_name_H-M   'P 1'
#
loop_
_entity.id
_entity.type
_entity.pdbx_description
1 polymer ?
#
loop_
_entity_poly.entity_id
_entity_poly.type
_entity_poly.pdbx_seq_one_letter_code
_entity_poly.pdbx_strand_id
1 'polypeptide(L)'
;MPVPYRTLFFLDNATTSIVEIKRLDLPTEQDPGLLYHWLLFDKATQNIIKLEFLSMNSLPQVEEREFAQGSLRFDPQTGAYTSATTGQTQQLAASRHTALPQPLAQAAEGYLQAL
;
A
#
# COMPACT_ATOMS: atom_id res chain seq x y z
N MET A 1 7.80 2.92 -20.82
CA MET A 1 6.35 2.66 -20.97
C MET A 1 5.79 2.46 -19.57
N PRO A 2 4.55 2.89 -19.26
CA PRO A 2 3.98 2.68 -17.94
C PRO A 2 3.81 1.18 -17.65
N VAL A 3 4.15 0.75 -16.44
CA VAL A 3 3.92 -0.62 -15.97
C VAL A 3 2.44 -0.72 -15.57
N PRO A 4 1.60 -1.53 -16.24
CA PRO A 4 0.20 -1.66 -15.88
C PRO A 4 0.04 -2.33 -14.50
N TYR A 5 -0.81 -1.76 -13.65
CA TYR A 5 -1.12 -2.30 -12.33
C TYR A 5 -2.60 -2.10 -11.98
N ARG A 6 -3.06 -2.81 -10.95
CA ARG A 6 -4.39 -2.65 -10.34
C ARG A 6 -4.25 -2.34 -8.85
N THR A 7 -4.91 -1.28 -8.38
CA THR A 7 -5.07 -0.99 -6.95
C THR A 7 -6.02 -2.01 -6.31
N LEU A 8 -5.57 -2.66 -5.25
CA LEU A 8 -6.36 -3.63 -4.48
C LEU A 8 -6.91 -3.00 -3.19
N PHE A 9 -6.04 -2.33 -2.45
CA PHE A 9 -6.41 -1.55 -1.27
C PHE A 9 -5.85 -0.15 -1.38
N PHE A 10 -6.62 0.82 -0.90
CA PHE A 10 -6.20 2.21 -0.80
C PHE A 10 -6.72 2.79 0.51
N LEU A 11 -5.81 3.11 1.41
CA LEU A 11 -6.08 3.72 2.70
C LEU A 11 -5.42 5.10 2.75
N ASP A 12 -6.14 6.10 3.22
CA ASP A 12 -5.74 7.49 3.05
C ASP A 12 -6.08 8.36 4.26
N ASN A 13 -5.20 9.31 4.59
CA ASN A 13 -5.52 10.42 5.47
C ASN A 13 -4.87 11.72 4.96
N ALA A 14 -4.85 12.78 5.77
CA ALA A 14 -4.29 14.06 5.35
C ALA A 14 -2.79 14.04 5.05
N THR A 15 -2.02 13.13 5.64
CA THR A 15 -0.53 13.12 5.59
C THR A 15 0.05 11.93 4.85
N THR A 16 -0.68 10.83 4.78
CA THR A 16 -0.16 9.53 4.35
C THR A 16 -1.19 8.80 3.51
N SER A 17 -0.71 8.05 2.52
CA SER A 17 -1.49 7.02 1.84
C SER A 17 -0.78 5.67 1.97
N ILE A 18 -1.53 4.60 2.19
CA ILE A 18 -1.04 3.23 2.09
C ILE A 18 -1.86 2.49 1.05
N VAL A 19 -1.19 1.84 0.12
CA VAL A 19 -1.84 1.19 -1.02
C VAL A 19 -1.20 -0.16 -1.30
N GLU A 20 -2.02 -1.15 -1.63
CA GLU A 20 -1.57 -2.37 -2.27
C GLU A 20 -1.89 -2.31 -3.76
N ILE A 21 -0.86 -2.51 -4.60
CA ILE A 21 -1.01 -2.66 -6.04
C ILE A 21 -0.60 -4.06 -6.48
N LYS A 22 -1.28 -4.57 -7.52
CA LYS A 22 -0.91 -5.78 -8.24
C LYS A 22 -0.42 -5.44 -9.64
N ARG A 23 0.78 -5.89 -10.00
CA ARG A 23 1.32 -5.80 -11.37
C ARG A 23 0.52 -6.66 -12.35
N LEU A 24 0.31 -6.15 -13.57
CA LEU A 24 -0.45 -6.82 -14.63
C LEU A 24 0.42 -7.18 -15.84
N ASP A 25 1.68 -6.76 -15.86
CA ASP A 25 2.65 -7.01 -16.92
C ASP A 25 3.36 -8.38 -16.80
N LEU A 26 3.15 -9.10 -15.70
CA LEU A 26 3.75 -10.39 -15.40
C LEU A 26 2.68 -11.50 -15.30
N PRO A 27 2.04 -11.92 -16.41
CA PRO A 27 0.89 -12.84 -16.36
C PRO A 27 1.25 -14.28 -15.96
N THR A 28 2.51 -14.68 -16.11
CA THR A 28 2.99 -16.04 -15.76
C THR A 28 3.72 -16.10 -14.43
N GLU A 29 3.95 -14.95 -13.79
CA GLU A 29 4.61 -14.90 -12.49
C GLU A 29 3.65 -15.40 -11.41
N GLN A 30 4.20 -16.13 -10.45
CA GLN A 30 3.45 -16.73 -9.34
C GLN A 30 3.99 -16.26 -7.98
N ASP A 31 5.18 -15.68 -7.93
CA ASP A 31 5.75 -15.10 -6.70
C ASP A 31 4.93 -13.87 -6.27
N PRO A 32 4.22 -13.93 -5.13
CA PRO A 32 3.47 -12.79 -4.63
C PRO A 32 4.36 -11.57 -4.34
N GLY A 33 5.62 -11.77 -3.96
CA GLY A 33 6.55 -10.67 -3.68
C GLY A 33 6.95 -9.86 -4.91
N LEU A 34 6.82 -10.45 -6.10
CA LEU A 34 7.04 -9.78 -7.39
C LEU A 34 5.75 -9.19 -7.98
N LEU A 35 4.59 -9.71 -7.58
CA LEU A 35 3.29 -9.29 -8.10
C LEU A 35 2.63 -8.20 -7.27
N TYR A 36 2.72 -8.29 -5.95
CA TYR A 36 1.99 -7.44 -5.01
C TYR A 36 2.97 -6.52 -4.29
N HIS A 37 2.66 -5.23 -4.32
CA HIS A 37 3.48 -4.22 -3.68
C HIS A 37 2.62 -3.38 -2.73
N TRP A 38 2.97 -3.43 -1.45
CA TRP A 38 2.48 -2.48 -0.46
C TRP A 38 3.37 -1.25 -0.47
N LEU A 39 2.77 -0.09 -0.63
CA LEU A 39 3.46 1.19 -0.73
C LEU A 39 2.91 2.14 0.32
N LEU A 40 3.81 2.80 1.05
CA LEU A 40 3.50 3.93 1.92
C LEU A 40 3.99 5.20 1.24
N PHE A 41 3.08 6.15 1.11
CA PHE A 41 3.33 7.44 0.48
C PHE A 41 3.18 8.56 1.50
N ASP A 42 4.25 9.32 1.70
CA ASP A 42 4.25 10.53 2.50
C ASP A 42 3.84 11.72 1.62
N LYS A 43 2.70 12.35 1.93
CA LYS A 43 2.13 13.42 1.10
C LYS A 43 2.89 14.73 1.21
N ALA A 44 3.64 14.95 2.30
CA ALA A 44 4.40 16.17 2.51
C ALA A 44 5.67 16.19 1.65
N THR A 45 6.35 15.05 1.57
CA THR A 45 7.59 14.86 0.81
C THR A 45 7.37 14.28 -0.58
N GLN A 46 6.16 13.77 -0.85
CA GLN A 46 5.83 12.97 -2.03
C GLN A 46 6.73 11.74 -2.21
N ASN A 47 7.34 11.27 -1.12
CA ASN A 47 8.18 10.10 -1.13
C ASN A 47 7.32 8.84 -1.02
N ILE A 48 7.69 7.81 -1.78
CA ILE A 48 7.05 6.50 -1.73
C ILE A 48 8.07 5.46 -1.26
N ILE A 49 7.66 4.65 -0.29
CA ILE A 49 8.47 3.55 0.23
C ILE A 49 7.71 2.25 0.07
N LYS A 50 8.43 1.20 -0.31
CA LYS A 50 7.89 -0.16 -0.28
C LYS A 50 7.82 -0.64 1.17
N LEU A 51 6.67 -1.18 1.56
CA LEU A 51 6.50 -1.91 2.81
C LEU A 51 6.85 -3.38 2.55
N GLU A 52 7.84 -3.89 3.29
CA GLU A 52 8.30 -5.28 3.14
C GLU A 52 7.36 -6.20 3.90
N PHE A 53 6.51 -6.90 3.16
CA PHE A 53 5.49 -7.80 3.71
C PHE A 53 6.12 -8.99 4.44
N LEU A 54 5.71 -9.20 5.69
CA LEU A 54 6.18 -10.29 6.53
C LEU A 54 5.10 -11.37 6.71
N SER A 55 3.90 -10.96 7.08
CA SER A 55 2.78 -11.88 7.31
C SER A 55 1.43 -11.16 7.23
N MET A 56 0.36 -11.96 7.14
CA MET A 56 -1.00 -11.46 7.22
C MET A 56 -1.83 -12.33 8.16
N ASN A 57 -2.81 -11.71 8.78
CA ASN A 57 -3.89 -12.39 9.46
C ASN A 57 -5.21 -11.85 8.91
N SER A 58 -6.11 -12.74 8.49
CA SER A 58 -7.40 -12.36 7.91
C SER A 58 -8.51 -12.92 8.79
N LEU A 59 -9.11 -12.04 9.59
CA LEU A 59 -10.30 -12.35 10.37
C LEU A 59 -11.55 -11.90 9.59
N PRO A 60 -12.75 -12.44 9.87
CA PRO A 60 -13.95 -12.18 9.07
C PRO A 60 -14.35 -10.70 8.88
N GLN A 61 -13.86 -9.81 9.74
CA GLN A 61 -14.21 -8.38 9.72
C GLN A 61 -12.99 -7.45 9.68
N VAL A 62 -11.78 -8.00 9.85
CA VAL A 62 -10.55 -7.21 10.01
C VAL A 62 -9.41 -7.94 9.33
N GLU A 63 -8.67 -7.20 8.54
CA GLU A 63 -7.43 -7.62 7.92
C GLU A 63 -6.24 -7.01 8.66
N GLU A 64 -5.22 -7.82 8.89
CA GLU A 64 -3.96 -7.41 9.47
C GLU A 64 -2.83 -7.76 8.51
N ARG A 65 -1.89 -6.83 8.37
CA ARG A 65 -0.68 -6.93 7.55
C ARG A 65 0.50 -6.50 8.39
N GLU A 66 1.47 -7.38 8.53
CA GLU A 66 2.72 -7.09 9.19
C GLU A 66 3.79 -6.79 8.16
N PHE A 67 4.50 -5.68 8.37
CA PHE A 67 5.59 -5.23 7.53
C PHE A 67 6.85 -5.00 8.37
N ALA A 68 8.02 -5.03 7.75
CA ALA A 68 9.26 -4.64 8.43
C ALA A 68 9.20 -3.19 8.99
N GLN A 69 8.40 -2.32 8.36
CA GLN A 69 8.27 -0.90 8.70
C GLN A 69 7.15 -0.61 9.71
N GLY A 70 6.27 -1.58 10.02
CA GLY A 70 5.10 -1.38 10.85
C GLY A 70 3.99 -2.38 10.60
N SER A 71 2.85 -2.19 11.27
CA SER A 71 1.66 -3.04 11.11
C SER A 71 0.47 -2.22 10.63
N LEU A 72 -0.33 -2.80 9.75
CA LEU A 72 -1.58 -2.22 9.26
C LEU A 72 -2.74 -3.13 9.64
N ARG A 73 -3.72 -2.58 10.35
CA ARG A 73 -4.98 -3.23 10.68
C ARG A 73 -6.12 -2.46 10.04
N PHE A 74 -6.95 -3.10 9.22
CA PHE A 74 -7.97 -2.40 8.46
C PHE A 74 -9.21 -3.24 8.17
N ASP A 75 -10.27 -2.54 7.78
CA ASP A 75 -11.55 -3.07 7.34
C ASP A 75 -12.01 -2.30 6.09
N PRO A 76 -13.20 -2.58 5.51
CA PRO A 76 -13.68 -1.89 4.32
C PRO A 76 -13.97 -0.38 4.47
N GLN A 77 -13.89 0.19 5.68
CA GLN A 77 -14.14 1.61 5.97
C GLN A 77 -12.92 2.34 6.51
N THR A 78 -12.10 1.70 7.34
CA THR A 78 -11.01 2.35 8.09
C THR A 78 -9.77 1.47 8.19
N GLY A 79 -8.65 2.08 8.54
CA GLY A 79 -7.43 1.37 8.90
C GLY A 79 -6.59 2.14 9.90
N ALA A 80 -5.72 1.42 10.60
CA ALA A 80 -4.77 1.94 11.55
C ALA A 80 -3.39 1.39 11.20
N TYR A 81 -2.45 2.28 10.87
CA TYR A 81 -1.07 1.92 10.63
C TYR A 81 -0.21 2.34 11.82
N THR A 82 0.54 1.40 12.38
CA THR A 82 1.48 1.63 13.48
C THR A 82 2.91 1.47 12.98
N SER A 83 3.69 2.54 13.03
CA SER A 83 5.10 2.51 12.59
C SER A 83 5.96 1.73 13.59
N ALA A 84 6.79 0.79 13.09
CA ALA A 84 7.74 0.07 13.92
C ALA A 84 8.84 0.99 14.48
N THR A 85 9.22 2.03 13.73
CA THR A 85 10.31 2.96 14.13
C THR A 85 9.86 3.93 15.22
N THR A 86 8.66 4.52 15.09
CA THR A 86 8.20 5.57 16.01
C THR A 86 7.20 5.08 17.05
N GLY A 87 6.60 3.90 16.84
CA GLY A 87 5.49 3.40 17.64
C GLY A 87 4.18 4.17 17.47
N GLN A 88 4.15 5.20 16.61
CA GLN A 88 2.96 6.01 16.40
C GLN A 88 1.95 5.31 15.51
N THR A 89 0.69 5.33 15.94
CA THR A 89 -0.46 4.85 15.16
C THR A 89 -1.15 6.02 14.49
N GLN A 90 -1.35 5.92 13.17
CA GLN A 90 -2.16 6.85 12.39
C GLN A 90 -3.43 6.17 11.87
N GLN A 91 -4.54 6.90 11.96
CA GLN A 91 -5.82 6.45 11.40
C GLN A 91 -5.90 6.82 9.93
N LEU A 92 -6.49 5.93 9.14
CA LEU A 92 -6.64 6.02 7.69
C LEU A 92 -8.09 5.69 7.36
N ALA A 93 -8.65 6.34 6.34
CA ALA A 93 -9.93 5.98 5.75
C ALA A 93 -9.69 5.02 4.59
N ALA A 94 -10.40 3.90 4.55
CA ALA A 94 -10.37 3.00 3.40
C ALA A 94 -11.16 3.64 2.25
N SER A 95 -10.46 3.92 1.17
CA SER A 95 -11.04 4.44 -0.05
C SER A 95 -11.59 3.31 -0.89
N ARG A 96 -12.82 3.48 -1.40
CA ARG A 96 -13.40 2.58 -2.42
C ARG A 96 -12.97 2.94 -3.84
N HIS A 97 -12.18 4.01 -3.99
CA HIS A 97 -11.70 4.43 -5.30
C HIS A 97 -10.54 3.54 -5.74
N THR A 98 -10.65 3.00 -6.94
CA THR A 98 -9.56 2.24 -7.59
C THR A 98 -8.51 3.17 -8.20
N ALA A 99 -8.90 4.39 -8.56
CA ALA A 99 -8.00 5.42 -9.06
C ALA A 99 -7.27 6.10 -7.90
N LEU A 100 -5.94 6.09 -7.95
CA LEU A 100 -5.09 6.80 -7.00
C LEU A 100 -5.08 8.30 -7.34
N PRO A 101 -5.00 9.21 -6.35
CA PRO A 101 -4.74 10.62 -6.58
C PRO A 101 -3.47 10.82 -7.41
N GLN A 102 -3.44 11.84 -8.26
CA GLN A 102 -2.36 12.04 -9.25
C GLN A 102 -0.93 11.99 -8.66
N PRO A 103 -0.60 12.65 -7.53
CA PRO A 103 0.75 12.57 -6.97
C PRO A 103 1.14 11.14 -6.56
N LEU A 104 0.19 10.39 -5.98
CA LEU A 104 0.40 9.01 -5.58
C LEU A 104 0.53 8.09 -6.80
N ALA A 105 -0.30 8.28 -7.83
CA ALA A 105 -0.21 7.53 -9.07
C ALA A 105 1.16 7.73 -9.75
N GLN A 106 1.64 8.97 -9.83
CA GLN A 106 2.96 9.30 -10.39
C GLN A 106 4.09 8.65 -9.58
N ALA A 107 4.02 8.69 -8.25
CA ALA A 107 5.01 8.06 -7.40
C ALA A 107 5.01 6.53 -7.53
N ALA A 108 3.84 5.90 -7.61
CA ALA A 108 3.71 4.47 -7.82
C ALA A 108 4.24 4.03 -9.20
N GLU A 109 3.96 4.80 -10.25
CA GLU A 109 4.50 4.57 -11.59
C GLU A 109 6.04 4.70 -11.62
N GLY A 110 6.58 5.74 -10.97
CA GLY A 110 8.02 5.94 -10.86
C GLY A 110 8.71 4.81 -10.10
N TYR A 111 8.09 4.34 -9.00
CA TYR A 111 8.55 3.17 -8.25
C TYR A 111 8.58 1.91 -9.15
N LEU A 112 7.49 1.60 -9.86
CA LEU A 112 7.41 0.41 -10.71
C LEU A 112 8.39 0.45 -11.89
N GLN A 113 8.68 1.62 -12.43
CA GLN A 113 9.66 1.79 -13.51
C GLN A 113 11.11 1.60 -13.04
N ALA A 114 11.37 1.71 -11.74
CA ALA A 114 12.69 1.55 -11.15
C ALA A 114 12.98 0.13 -10.62
N LEU A 115 12.00 -0.77 -10.68
CA LEU A 115 12.15 -2.20 -10.36
C LEU A 115 12.87 -2.97 -11.48
#